data_AF-A0A2U1N1B6-F1
#
_entry.id   AF-A0A2U1N1B6-F1
#
_cell.length_a   1.000
_cell.length_b   1.000
_cell.length_c   1.000
_cell.angle_alpha   90.00
_cell.angle_beta   90.00
_cell.angle_gamma   90.00
#
_symmetry.space_group_name_H-M   'P 1'
#
loop_
_entity.id
_entity.type
_entity.pdbx_description
1 polymer ?
#
loop_
_entity_poly.entity_id
_entity_poly.type
_entity_poly.pdbx_seq_one_letter_code
_entity_poly.pdbx_strand_id
1 'polypeptide(L)'
;MMTSLKLSCNKLEVALKNGERSDIDANELFVELRLLNHFLPSENMSPVDVLTFLKQRDCFPNALIANRVLLTIPVTVASAERSFSKLKLLKSYLRSSMSQERLNGLAMIAIENDLLDNVDYKELVKNFASKNARRIALFSQ
;
A
#
# COMPACT_ATOMS: atom_id res chain seq x y z
N MET A 1 5.44 3.61 -32.02
CA MET A 1 4.40 3.66 -30.96
C MET A 1 3.87 2.27 -30.59
N MET A 2 3.54 1.39 -31.54
CA MET A 2 3.07 0.03 -31.23
C MET A 2 4.11 -0.86 -30.53
N THR A 3 5.39 -0.75 -30.92
CA THR A 3 6.50 -1.51 -30.31
C THR A 3 6.77 -1.07 -28.86
N SER A 4 6.62 0.22 -28.55
CA SER A 4 6.91 0.74 -27.20
C SER A 4 5.89 0.28 -26.17
N LEU A 5 4.59 0.28 -26.51
CA LEU A 5 3.55 -0.20 -25.57
C LEU A 5 3.71 -1.70 -25.30
N LYS A 6 4.00 -2.48 -26.34
CA LYS A 6 4.22 -3.91 -26.20
C LYS A 6 5.44 -4.22 -25.32
N LEU A 7 6.53 -3.48 -25.52
CA LEU A 7 7.72 -3.56 -24.67
C LEU A 7 7.40 -3.20 -23.21
N SER A 8 6.57 -2.20 -22.96
CA SER A 8 6.13 -1.85 -21.60
C SER A 8 5.31 -2.97 -20.95
N CYS A 9 4.42 -3.63 -21.70
CA CYS A 9 3.66 -4.78 -21.19
C CYS A 9 4.61 -5.93 -20.80
N ASN A 10 5.59 -6.25 -21.65
CA ASN A 10 6.59 -7.28 -21.36
C ASN A 10 7.44 -6.93 -20.12
N LYS A 11 7.82 -5.66 -19.96
CA LYS A 11 8.54 -5.20 -18.77
C LYS A 11 7.70 -5.37 -17.50
N LEU A 12 6.42 -5.05 -17.57
CA LEU A 12 5.51 -5.20 -16.42
C LEU A 12 5.31 -6.67 -16.07
N GLU A 13 5.13 -7.55 -17.07
CA GLU A 13 5.04 -9.00 -16.85
C GLU A 13 6.28 -9.53 -16.14
N VAL A 14 7.48 -9.16 -16.61
CA VAL A 14 8.74 -9.55 -15.96
C VAL A 14 8.84 -9.02 -14.53
N ALA A 15 8.40 -7.78 -14.28
CA ALA A 15 8.41 -7.18 -12.95
C ALA A 15 7.42 -7.84 -11.97
N LEU A 16 6.32 -8.39 -12.49
CA LEU A 16 5.29 -9.09 -11.70
C LEU A 16 5.45 -10.62 -11.75
N LYS A 17 6.58 -11.12 -12.27
CA LYS A 17 6.88 -12.55 -12.32
C LYS A 17 7.51 -13.00 -11.00
N ASN A 18 6.95 -14.07 -10.42
CA ASN A 18 7.52 -14.75 -9.27
C ASN A 18 7.76 -16.23 -9.60
N GLY A 19 9.02 -16.59 -9.83
CA GLY A 19 9.39 -17.92 -10.32
C GLY A 19 8.82 -18.16 -11.71
N GLU A 20 8.05 -19.25 -11.88
CA GLU A 20 7.42 -19.60 -13.16
C GLU A 20 6.02 -18.98 -13.37
N ARG A 21 5.47 -18.30 -12.36
CA ARG A 21 4.13 -17.69 -12.45
C ARG A 21 4.25 -16.18 -12.64
N SER A 22 3.47 -15.65 -13.57
CA SER A 22 3.26 -14.22 -13.73
C SER A 22 1.82 -13.88 -13.38
N ASP A 23 1.62 -12.75 -12.70
CA ASP A 23 0.28 -12.25 -12.36
C ASP A 23 -0.46 -11.69 -13.58
N ILE A 24 0.25 -11.42 -14.68
CA ILE A 24 -0.30 -10.91 -15.94
C ILE A 24 0.35 -11.57 -17.16
N ASP A 25 -0.38 -11.68 -18.26
CA ASP A 25 0.17 -12.04 -19.58
C ASP A 25 0.36 -10.75 -20.42
N ALA A 26 1.57 -10.49 -20.93
CA ALA A 26 1.82 -9.25 -21.67
C ALA A 26 1.15 -9.20 -23.05
N ASN A 27 0.83 -10.34 -23.68
CA ASN A 27 0.10 -10.39 -24.95
C ASN A 27 -1.35 -10.05 -24.74
N GLU A 28 -2.00 -10.67 -23.76
CA GLU A 28 -3.37 -10.37 -23.37
C GLU A 28 -3.48 -8.93 -22.89
N LEU A 29 -2.61 -8.48 -21.98
CA LEU A 29 -2.61 -7.10 -21.50
C LEU A 29 -2.47 -6.08 -22.65
N PHE A 30 -1.60 -6.34 -23.63
CA PHE A 30 -1.42 -5.45 -24.77
C PHE A 30 -2.71 -5.35 -25.61
N VAL A 31 -3.39 -6.46 -25.84
CA VAL A 31 -4.66 -6.50 -26.59
C VAL A 31 -5.77 -5.82 -25.78
N GLU A 32 -5.89 -6.15 -24.50
CA GLU A 32 -6.87 -5.57 -23.59
C GLU A 32 -6.73 -4.04 -23.50
N LEU A 33 -5.51 -3.51 -23.33
CA LEU A 33 -5.28 -2.06 -23.29
C LEU A 33 -5.65 -1.37 -24.62
N ARG A 34 -5.43 -2.06 -25.75
CA ARG A 34 -5.79 -1.53 -27.07
C ARG A 34 -7.30 -1.45 -27.24
N LEU A 35 -8.02 -2.47 -26.78
CA LEU A 35 -9.48 -2.51 -26.77
C LEU A 35 -10.03 -1.48 -25.79
N LEU A 36 -9.48 -1.42 -24.58
CA LEU A 36 -9.88 -0.49 -23.54
C LEU A 36 -9.84 0.96 -24.05
N ASN A 37 -8.80 1.35 -24.80
CA ASN A 37 -8.72 2.68 -25.40
C ASN A 37 -9.89 3.04 -26.34
N HIS A 38 -10.57 2.04 -26.92
CA HIS A 38 -11.80 2.23 -27.71
C HIS A 38 -13.08 2.21 -26.88
N PHE A 39 -13.08 1.50 -25.75
CA PHE A 39 -14.27 1.35 -24.89
C PHE A 39 -14.37 2.39 -23.78
N LEU A 40 -13.30 3.17 -23.55
CA LEU A 40 -13.28 4.22 -22.54
C LEU A 40 -14.26 5.35 -22.93
N PRO A 41 -15.22 5.70 -22.04
CA PRO A 41 -16.22 6.72 -22.33
C PRO A 41 -15.67 8.15 -22.47
N SER A 42 -14.50 8.44 -21.90
CA SER A 42 -13.91 9.78 -21.87
C SER A 42 -12.40 9.74 -21.65
N GLU A 43 -11.66 10.68 -22.26
CA GLU A 43 -10.19 10.77 -22.18
C GLU A 43 -9.66 11.22 -20.80
N ASN A 44 -10.49 11.82 -19.94
CA ASN A 44 -10.07 12.42 -18.66
C ASN A 44 -10.55 11.66 -17.41
N MET A 45 -10.45 10.33 -17.40
CA MET A 45 -10.84 9.54 -16.23
C MET A 45 -9.73 9.45 -15.18
N SER A 46 -10.11 9.52 -13.90
CA SER A 46 -9.21 9.15 -12.81
C SER A 46 -8.85 7.67 -12.91
N PRO A 47 -7.63 7.25 -12.49
CA PRO A 47 -7.31 5.82 -12.36
C PRO A 47 -8.33 5.02 -11.55
N VAL A 48 -9.00 5.66 -10.57
CA VAL A 48 -10.08 5.05 -9.77
C VAL A 48 -11.36 4.85 -10.60
N ASP A 49 -11.69 5.79 -11.49
CA ASP A 49 -12.87 5.66 -12.37
C ASP A 49 -12.64 4.53 -13.37
N VAL A 50 -11.42 4.43 -13.92
CA VAL A 50 -11.00 3.33 -14.78
C VAL A 50 -11.10 1.99 -14.06
N LEU A 51 -10.66 1.90 -12.80
CA LEU A 51 -10.82 0.67 -12.00
C LEU A 51 -12.30 0.28 -11.87
N THR A 52 -13.16 1.27 -11.58
CA THR A 52 -14.60 1.05 -11.41
C THR A 52 -15.24 0.55 -12.71
N PHE A 53 -14.86 1.12 -13.86
CA PHE A 53 -15.28 0.67 -15.18
C PHE A 53 -14.83 -0.76 -15.48
N LEU A 54 -13.56 -1.09 -15.22
CA LEU A 54 -13.01 -2.43 -15.42
C LEU A 54 -13.70 -3.46 -14.53
N LYS A 55 -14.09 -3.11 -13.30
CA LYS A 55 -14.86 -4.01 -12.42
C LYS A 55 -16.29 -4.28 -12.89
N GLN A 56 -16.91 -3.36 -13.62
CA GLN A 56 -18.25 -3.58 -14.19
C GLN A 56 -18.22 -4.45 -15.46
N ARG A 57 -17.03 -4.57 -16.07
CA ARG A 57 -16.79 -5.22 -17.34
C ARG A 57 -15.76 -6.32 -17.10
N ASP A 58 -16.21 -7.53 -16.72
CA ASP A 58 -15.36 -8.71 -16.45
C ASP A 58 -14.59 -9.25 -17.69
N CYS A 59 -14.33 -8.41 -18.70
CA CYS A 59 -13.68 -8.76 -19.95
C CYS A 59 -12.22 -8.29 -20.07
N PHE A 60 -11.67 -7.63 -19.06
CA PHE A 60 -10.29 -7.12 -19.06
C PHE A 60 -9.51 -7.51 -17.79
N PRO A 61 -9.26 -8.80 -17.56
CA PRO A 61 -8.63 -9.29 -16.34
C PRO A 61 -7.19 -8.78 -16.15
N ASN A 62 -6.37 -8.75 -17.20
CA ASN A 62 -4.98 -8.30 -17.09
C ASN A 62 -4.90 -6.79 -16.86
N ALA A 63 -5.74 -6.01 -17.54
CA ALA A 63 -5.82 -4.57 -17.35
C ALA A 63 -6.34 -4.20 -15.96
N LEU A 64 -7.27 -4.99 -15.41
CA LEU A 64 -7.75 -4.83 -14.04
C LEU A 64 -6.61 -5.04 -13.03
N ILE A 65 -5.81 -6.10 -13.20
CA ILE A 65 -4.65 -6.37 -12.34
C ILE A 65 -3.62 -5.25 -12.46
N ALA A 66 -3.27 -4.83 -13.69
CA ALA A 66 -2.33 -3.74 -13.92
C ALA A 66 -2.79 -2.42 -13.29
N ASN A 67 -4.09 -2.09 -13.37
CA ASN A 67 -4.66 -0.89 -12.76
C ASN A 67 -4.66 -0.98 -11.22
N ARG A 68 -4.96 -2.15 -10.64
CA ARG A 68 -4.84 -2.37 -9.19
C ARG A 68 -3.39 -2.18 -8.74
N VAL A 69 -2.42 -2.76 -9.44
CA VAL A 69 -0.99 -2.59 -9.17
C VAL A 69 -0.63 -1.11 -9.21
N LEU A 70 -1.06 -0.36 -10.24
CA LEU A 70 -0.83 1.08 -10.35
C LEU A 70 -1.37 1.87 -9.14
N LEU A 71 -2.56 1.52 -8.65
CA LEU A 71 -3.18 2.19 -7.50
C LEU A 71 -2.54 1.78 -6.16
N THR A 72 -1.97 0.57 -6.07
CA THR A 72 -1.35 0.04 -4.84
C THR A 72 0.14 0.33 -4.72
N ILE A 73 0.87 0.41 -5.83
CA ILE A 73 2.21 0.99 -5.83
C ILE A 73 2.02 2.41 -5.30
N PRO A 74 2.73 2.81 -4.24
CA PRO A 74 2.45 4.07 -3.56
C PRO A 74 2.50 5.20 -4.59
N VAL A 75 1.31 5.66 -5.00
CA VAL A 75 1.10 6.76 -5.95
C VAL A 75 1.75 8.05 -5.45
N THR A 76 2.15 8.09 -4.17
CA THR A 76 3.03 9.11 -3.65
C THR A 76 4.27 8.48 -3.02
N VAL A 77 5.41 8.62 -3.71
CA VAL A 77 6.73 8.55 -3.08
C VAL A 77 6.73 9.33 -1.75
N ALA A 78 5.97 10.44 -1.69
CA ALA A 78 5.75 11.24 -0.50
C ALA A 78 5.17 10.49 0.72
N SER A 79 4.30 9.49 0.57
CA SER A 79 3.77 8.75 1.74
C SER A 79 4.85 7.84 2.36
N ALA A 80 5.58 7.12 1.51
CA ALA A 80 6.72 6.33 1.96
C ALA A 80 7.82 7.23 2.54
N GLU A 81 8.16 8.33 1.88
CA GLU A 81 9.12 9.33 2.37
C GLU A 81 8.69 9.95 3.69
N ARG A 82 7.40 10.27 3.88
CA ARG A 82 6.87 10.78 5.15
C ARG A 82 7.04 9.75 6.25
N SER A 83 6.72 8.48 5.99
CA SER A 83 6.92 7.37 6.93
C SER A 83 8.40 7.18 7.29
N PHE A 84 9.29 7.20 6.31
CA PHE A 84 10.74 7.13 6.55
C PHE A 84 11.28 8.35 7.28
N SER A 85 10.73 9.54 7.02
CA SER A 85 11.07 10.78 7.73
C SER A 85 10.69 10.69 9.21
N LYS A 86 9.49 10.18 9.52
CA LYS A 86 9.04 9.91 10.90
C LYS A 86 9.95 8.90 11.60
N LEU A 87 10.30 7.80 10.93
CA LEU A 87 11.24 6.80 11.46
C LEU A 87 12.63 7.39 11.73
N LYS A 88 13.14 8.23 10.81
CA LYS A 88 14.42 8.92 10.97
C LYS A 88 14.39 9.86 12.17
N LEU A 89 13.31 10.66 12.31
CA LEU A 89 13.12 11.53 13.48
C LEU A 89 13.10 10.73 14.77
N LEU A 90 12.38 9.60 14.82
CA LEU A 90 12.31 8.73 15.99
C LEU A 90 13.71 8.19 16.38
N LYS A 91 14.48 7.69 15.41
CA LYS A 91 15.86 7.21 15.64
C LYS A 91 16.77 8.32 16.14
N SER A 92 16.70 9.51 15.54
CA SER A 92 17.55 10.65 15.90
C SER A 92 17.18 11.22 17.28
N TYR A 93 15.89 11.36 17.58
CA TYR A 93 15.37 11.88 18.85
C TYR A 93 15.75 10.97 20.01
N LEU A 94 15.56 9.65 19.86
CA LEU A 94 15.84 8.69 20.92
C LEU A 94 17.32 8.27 21.02
N ARG A 95 18.17 8.67 20.05
CA ARG A 95 19.62 8.39 20.01
C ARG A 95 19.96 6.92 20.39
N SER A 96 19.13 5.98 19.93
CA SER A 96 18.92 4.73 20.66
C SER A 96 19.78 3.54 20.21
N SER A 97 20.30 2.78 21.16
CA SER A 97 20.75 1.38 21.03
C SER A 97 19.58 0.37 21.16
N MET A 98 18.36 0.76 20.80
CA MET A 98 17.17 -0.06 21.04
C MET A 98 17.05 -1.27 20.11
N SER A 99 16.33 -2.30 20.55
CA SER A 99 16.01 -3.46 19.72
C SER A 99 15.09 -3.06 18.55
N GLN A 100 15.20 -3.81 17.45
CA GLN A 100 14.38 -3.58 16.24
C GLN A 100 12.88 -3.70 16.54
N GLU A 101 12.49 -4.62 17.42
CA GLU A 101 11.10 -4.82 17.82
C GLU A 101 10.49 -3.55 18.43
N ARG A 102 11.19 -2.92 19.39
CA ARG A 102 10.72 -1.69 20.03
C ARG A 102 10.67 -0.53 19.03
N LEU A 103 11.66 -0.44 18.15
CA LEU A 103 11.71 0.59 17.12
C LEU A 103 10.54 0.47 16.15
N ASN A 104 10.26 -0.74 15.67
CA ASN A 104 9.18 -1.01 14.73
C ASN A 104 7.82 -0.69 15.35
N GLY A 105 7.60 -1.06 16.62
CA GLY A 105 6.38 -0.71 17.35
C GLY A 105 6.17 0.80 17.47
N LEU A 106 7.21 1.55 17.86
CA LEU A 106 7.14 3.01 17.96
C LEU A 106 6.96 3.69 16.59
N ALA A 107 7.59 3.17 15.55
CA ALA A 107 7.44 3.68 14.20
C ALA A 107 6.02 3.47 13.68
N MET A 108 5.43 2.30 13.93
CA MET A 108 4.04 2.00 13.58
C MET A 108 3.07 2.98 14.25
N ILE A 109 3.23 3.20 15.56
CA ILE A 109 2.42 4.18 16.32
C ILE A 109 2.58 5.60 15.74
N ALA A 110 3.80 6.00 15.37
CA ALA A 110 4.08 7.34 14.85
C ALA A 110 3.59 7.56 13.41
N ILE A 111 3.54 6.51 12.59
CA ILE A 111 3.04 6.55 11.21
C ILE A 111 1.52 6.52 11.21
N GLU A 112 0.92 5.61 11.97
CA GLU A 112 -0.53 5.38 12.05
C GLU A 112 -1.18 6.23 13.16
N ASN A 113 -0.64 7.41 13.44
CA ASN A 113 -1.11 8.24 14.55
C ASN A 113 -2.58 8.64 14.38
N ASP A 114 -3.01 8.89 13.15
CA ASP A 114 -4.40 9.25 12.82
C ASP A 114 -5.39 8.12 13.18
N LEU A 115 -4.95 6.85 13.16
CA LEU A 115 -5.77 5.73 13.62
C LEU A 115 -5.87 5.68 15.15
N LEU A 116 -4.84 6.14 15.86
CA LEU A 116 -4.82 6.16 17.32
C LEU A 116 -5.83 7.15 17.91
N ASP A 117 -6.20 8.19 17.17
CA ASP A 117 -7.27 9.12 17.56
C ASP A 117 -8.62 8.41 17.79
N ASN A 118 -8.82 7.25 17.17
CA ASN A 118 -10.02 6.43 17.30
C ASN A 118 -9.91 5.33 18.36
N VAL A 119 -8.77 5.21 19.06
CA VAL A 119 -8.53 4.17 20.06
C VAL A 119 -8.89 4.70 21.45
N ASP A 120 -9.67 3.93 22.23
CA ASP A 120 -9.91 4.26 23.63
C ASP A 120 -8.66 3.98 24.48
N TYR A 121 -7.92 5.06 24.75
CA TYR A 121 -6.73 5.01 25.60
C TYR A 121 -7.03 4.52 27.02
N LYS A 122 -8.22 4.78 27.57
CA LYS A 122 -8.57 4.31 28.92
C LYS A 122 -8.68 2.79 28.96
N GLU A 123 -9.36 2.22 27.97
CA GLU A 123 -9.46 0.77 27.83
C GLU A 123 -8.08 0.14 27.56
N LEU A 124 -7.28 0.75 26.68
CA LEU A 124 -5.93 0.30 26.38
C LEU A 124 -5.03 0.28 27.62
N VAL A 125 -5.03 1.36 28.41
CA VAL A 125 -4.25 1.46 29.65
C VAL A 125 -4.72 0.42 30.67
N LYS A 126 -6.03 0.24 30.83
CA LYS A 126 -6.59 -0.79 31.71
C LYS A 126 -6.14 -2.19 31.30
N ASN A 127 -6.20 -2.51 30.00
CA ASN A 127 -5.73 -3.79 29.45
C ASN A 127 -4.22 -3.97 29.57
N PHE A 128 -3.43 -2.90 29.44
CA PHE A 128 -1.98 -2.96 29.63
C PHE A 128 -1.61 -3.19 31.11
N ALA A 129 -2.34 -2.54 32.02
CA ALA A 129 -2.15 -2.66 33.45
C ALA A 129 -2.52 -4.07 33.94
N SER A 130 -3.66 -4.62 33.50
CA SER A 130 -4.16 -5.93 33.93
C SER A 130 -3.20 -7.10 33.62
N LYS A 131 -2.32 -6.95 32.62
CA LYS A 131 -1.32 -7.95 32.25
C LYS A 131 -0.17 -8.12 33.27
N ASN A 132 -0.05 -7.26 34.28
CA ASN A 132 0.99 -7.39 35.30
C ASN A 132 0.55 -6.78 36.64
N ALA A 133 0.59 -7.57 37.70
CA ALA A 133 0.20 -7.13 39.05
C ALA A 133 0.93 -5.85 39.53
N ARG A 134 2.21 -5.68 39.16
CA ARG A 134 2.94 -4.43 39.47
C ARG A 134 2.42 -3.23 38.69
N ARG A 135 1.95 -3.44 37.45
CA ARG A 135 1.37 -2.37 36.63
C ARG A 135 -0.01 -1.97 37.12
N ILE A 136 -0.83 -2.94 37.56
CA ILE A 136 -2.14 -2.64 38.17
C ILE A 136 -1.96 -1.63 39.30
N ALA A 137 -1.06 -1.89 40.25
CA ALA A 137 -0.81 -0.99 41.37
C ALA A 137 -0.35 0.42 40.98
N LEU A 138 0.26 0.59 39.80
CA LEU A 138 0.77 1.88 39.30
C LEU A 138 -0.26 2.66 38.47
N PHE A 139 -1.14 1.96 37.75
CA PHE A 139 -2.08 2.55 36.80
C PHE A 139 -3.54 2.53 37.28
N SER A 140 -3.82 1.99 38.48
CA SER A 140 -5.16 1.94 39.08
C SER A 140 -5.50 3.10 40.02
N GLN A 141 -4.74 4.21 39.98
CA GLN A 141 -5.04 5.46 40.69
C GLN A 141 -5.78 6.45 39.79
#